data_AF-A0A3M1QL00-F1
#
_entry.id   AF-A0A3M1QL00-F1
#
_cell.length_a   1.000
_cell.length_b   1.000
_cell.length_c   1.000
_cell.angle_alpha   90.00
_cell.angle_beta   90.00
_cell.angle_gamma   90.00
#
_symmetry.space_group_name_H-M   'P 1'
#
loop_
_entity.id
_entity.type
_entity.pdbx_description
1 polymer ?
#
loop_
_entity_poly.entity_id
_entity_poly.type
_entity_poly.pdbx_seq_one_letter_code
_entity_poly.pdbx_strand_id
1 'polypeptide(L)'
;MRKLILTAFLLILLIPFSTFVFAQDTDMAQIRAAHLAPGADEVDVYLNGEASGAIGVLDFGDISGWISVPAGTYSVAVAPAGTSLNDAIRGPINVDLSAGSWVTLAAVGAENTGNAGLQAIVEDFSPIATGETRVTLFNALASGGRPINLQVGDDNVLIQTLGFPGTLGDNDGVASVDIVSGTYDLAVTFSDNPDTTLATFEGITLASGKHYFITTAGLASSNITVIVDTELGADVPSAEEAAAAAADEGEAAVEEETSDEADAVVITEGDVAIRVAHFAPGIDEVDIYINGEVSSDVGVLDFGNVSEWVSVPSGSYSIAVAPAGASLGDAVIGPVDVALNGGDWVTLAAVGAENTGNAGLQAIVEDFSPIAPGETRVTLFNALASGDSPINLQLADGTTLIQTLGFPGTLGDNDGAGSVDIISGTYDLNVTLFNDPDTSVATFDDITLAPGKHYFIGIAGLASSNISVIVDTEPAG
;
A
#
# COMPACT_ATOMS: atom_id res chain seq x y z
N MET A 1 -24.12 -70.30 54.87
CA MET A 1 -24.25 -68.83 54.73
C MET A 1 -23.15 -68.33 53.81
N ARG A 2 -23.53 -67.47 52.86
CA ARG A 2 -22.75 -67.09 51.66
C ARG A 2 -21.55 -66.19 51.98
N LYS A 3 -20.56 -66.29 51.09
CA LYS A 3 -19.24 -65.66 50.96
C LYS A 3 -19.30 -64.13 50.85
N LEU A 4 -18.21 -63.45 51.21
CA LEU A 4 -17.68 -62.32 50.44
C LEU A 4 -16.17 -62.17 50.67
N ILE A 5 -15.39 -62.56 49.66
CA ILE A 5 -13.98 -62.24 49.47
C ILE A 5 -13.98 -61.00 48.58
N LEU A 6 -13.40 -59.90 49.05
CA LEU A 6 -13.25 -58.67 48.26
C LEU A 6 -11.89 -58.74 47.55
N THR A 7 -11.93 -58.96 46.24
CA THR A 7 -10.77 -58.89 45.35
C THR A 7 -10.73 -57.50 44.73
N ALA A 8 -9.69 -56.71 45.03
CA ALA A 8 -9.47 -55.42 44.41
C ALA A 8 -8.95 -55.62 42.97
N PHE A 9 -9.71 -55.15 41.98
CA PHE A 9 -9.33 -55.15 40.58
C PHE A 9 -8.68 -53.78 40.28
N LEU A 10 -7.37 -53.77 40.07
CA LEU A 10 -6.64 -52.59 39.58
C LEU A 10 -6.86 -52.49 38.07
N LEU A 11 -7.72 -51.56 37.65
CA LEU A 11 -7.96 -51.24 36.24
C LEU A 11 -6.85 -50.30 35.76
N ILE A 12 -5.86 -50.83 35.05
CA ILE A 12 -4.89 -50.01 34.31
C ILE A 12 -5.60 -49.52 33.03
N LEU A 13 -5.94 -48.24 33.02
CA LEU A 13 -6.51 -47.54 31.87
C LEU A 13 -5.41 -47.33 30.82
N LEU A 14 -5.44 -48.11 29.74
CA LEU A 14 -4.59 -47.91 28.55
C LEU A 14 -5.17 -46.71 27.76
N ILE A 15 -4.56 -45.54 27.88
CA ILE A 15 -4.87 -44.40 27.01
C ILE A 15 -4.10 -44.60 25.70
N PRO A 16 -4.75 -44.72 24.53
CA PRO A 16 -4.03 -44.69 23.27
C PRO A 16 -3.42 -43.29 23.12
N PHE A 17 -2.08 -43.23 23.09
CA PHE A 17 -1.38 -42.07 22.57
C PHE A 17 -1.72 -41.99 21.08
N SER A 18 -2.64 -41.11 20.71
CA SER A 18 -2.77 -40.65 19.34
C SER A 18 -1.50 -39.87 19.03
N THR A 19 -0.59 -40.47 18.29
CA THR A 19 0.49 -39.72 17.64
C THR A 19 -0.17 -38.80 16.61
N PHE A 20 -0.17 -37.50 16.87
CA PHE A 20 -0.39 -36.51 15.82
C PHE A 20 0.77 -36.67 14.85
N VAL A 21 0.50 -37.30 13.71
CA VAL A 21 1.37 -37.23 12.54
C VAL A 21 1.00 -35.90 11.89
N PHE A 22 1.86 -34.89 12.04
CA PHE A 22 1.83 -33.76 11.11
C PHE A 22 2.20 -34.36 9.75
N ALA A 23 1.23 -34.43 8.84
CA ALA A 23 1.54 -34.67 7.44
C ALA A 23 2.40 -33.48 7.01
N GLN A 24 3.69 -33.70 6.86
CA GLN A 24 4.58 -32.71 6.29
C GLN A 24 4.13 -32.56 4.83
N ASP A 25 3.78 -31.35 4.45
CA ASP A 25 3.22 -30.98 3.15
C ASP A 25 4.30 -31.03 2.06
N THR A 26 4.92 -32.20 1.88
CA THR A 26 6.15 -32.36 1.08
C THR A 26 5.91 -32.42 -0.42
N ASP A 27 4.70 -32.14 -0.89
CA ASP A 27 4.33 -32.16 -2.31
C ASP A 27 3.83 -30.78 -2.80
N MET A 28 3.89 -29.74 -1.95
CA MET A 28 3.45 -28.38 -2.29
C MET A 28 4.63 -27.45 -2.54
N ALA A 29 4.43 -26.44 -3.36
CA ALA A 29 5.32 -25.31 -3.59
C ALA A 29 4.61 -24.01 -3.21
N GLN A 30 5.39 -22.99 -2.85
CA GLN A 30 4.88 -21.67 -2.47
C GLN A 30 5.18 -20.72 -3.63
N ILE A 31 4.17 -20.02 -4.13
CA ILE A 31 4.35 -19.01 -5.17
C ILE A 31 3.75 -17.68 -4.76
N ARG A 32 4.34 -16.60 -5.25
CA ARG A 32 3.74 -15.26 -5.29
C ARG A 32 4.06 -14.63 -6.63
N ALA A 33 3.36 -13.57 -6.99
CA ALA A 33 3.66 -12.82 -8.20
C ALA A 33 4.10 -11.40 -7.87
N ALA A 34 4.91 -10.82 -8.74
CA ALA A 34 5.38 -9.45 -8.63
C ALA A 34 5.25 -8.73 -9.98
N HIS A 35 4.57 -7.59 -10.01
CA HIS A 35 4.48 -6.79 -11.22
C HIS A 35 5.55 -5.69 -11.23
N LEU A 36 6.70 -5.99 -11.85
CA LEU A 36 7.90 -5.14 -11.87
C LEU A 36 8.24 -4.63 -13.28
N ALA A 37 7.28 -4.68 -14.21
CA ALA A 37 7.46 -4.27 -15.60
C ALA A 37 6.89 -2.87 -15.81
N PRO A 38 7.72 -1.82 -16.01
CA PRO A 38 7.22 -0.46 -16.13
C PRO A 38 6.41 -0.24 -17.40
N GLY A 39 5.36 0.58 -17.29
CA GLY A 39 4.53 1.02 -18.40
C GLY A 39 3.52 -0.01 -18.89
N ALA A 40 3.29 -1.08 -18.12
CA ALA A 40 2.08 -1.88 -18.23
C ALA A 40 1.06 -1.36 -17.19
N ASP A 41 -0.22 -1.36 -17.57
CA ASP A 41 -1.34 -1.14 -16.66
C ASP A 41 -1.50 -2.36 -15.72
N GLU A 42 -2.51 -2.34 -14.84
CA GLU A 42 -2.90 -3.48 -13.99
C GLU A 42 -2.90 -4.82 -14.75
N VAL A 43 -2.44 -5.88 -14.10
CA VAL A 43 -2.32 -7.21 -14.72
C VAL A 43 -2.95 -8.35 -13.93
N ASP A 44 -3.49 -9.31 -14.68
CA ASP A 44 -3.87 -10.63 -14.19
C ASP A 44 -2.75 -11.64 -14.42
N VAL A 45 -2.52 -12.48 -13.42
CA VAL A 45 -1.61 -13.64 -13.53
C VAL A 45 -2.41 -14.89 -13.89
N TYR A 46 -2.01 -15.53 -14.98
CA TYR A 46 -2.60 -16.76 -15.47
C TYR A 46 -1.73 -17.96 -15.12
N LEU A 47 -2.31 -18.97 -14.47
CA LEU A 47 -1.70 -20.25 -14.14
C LEU A 47 -2.41 -21.37 -14.90
N ASN A 48 -1.67 -22.12 -15.72
CA ASN A 48 -2.21 -23.19 -16.59
C ASN A 48 -3.35 -22.75 -17.51
N GLY A 49 -3.35 -21.46 -17.87
CA GLY A 49 -4.32 -20.84 -18.77
C GLY A 49 -5.59 -20.34 -18.09
N GLU A 50 -5.68 -20.38 -16.77
CA GLU A 50 -6.77 -19.81 -15.97
C GLU A 50 -6.24 -18.61 -15.16
N ALA A 51 -7.03 -17.54 -15.05
CA ALA A 51 -6.69 -16.40 -14.21
C ALA A 51 -6.67 -16.83 -12.73
N SER A 52 -5.60 -16.47 -12.03
CA SER A 52 -5.39 -16.87 -10.64
C SER A 52 -6.03 -15.85 -9.69
N GLY A 53 -7.30 -16.05 -9.34
CA GLY A 53 -7.99 -15.23 -8.34
C GLY A 53 -7.31 -15.24 -6.95
N ALA A 54 -6.45 -16.22 -6.69
CA ALA A 54 -5.63 -16.32 -5.49
C ALA A 54 -4.45 -15.33 -5.44
N ILE A 55 -3.99 -14.87 -6.61
CA ILE A 55 -2.91 -13.88 -6.73
C ILE A 55 -3.49 -12.47 -6.79
N GLY A 56 -4.70 -12.32 -7.35
CA GLY A 56 -5.36 -11.03 -7.54
C GLY A 56 -4.83 -10.27 -8.77
N VAL A 57 -5.44 -9.12 -9.00
CA VAL A 57 -4.94 -8.10 -9.95
C VAL A 57 -3.74 -7.41 -9.31
N LEU A 58 -2.71 -7.11 -10.10
CA LEU A 58 -1.49 -6.46 -9.61
C LEU A 58 -1.20 -5.17 -10.38
N ASP A 59 -0.97 -4.08 -9.66
CA ASP A 59 -0.43 -2.82 -10.15
C ASP A 59 1.09 -2.85 -10.27
N PHE A 60 1.66 -1.89 -11.02
CA PHE A 60 3.11 -1.77 -11.12
C PHE A 60 3.74 -1.45 -9.74
N GLY A 61 4.53 -2.39 -9.24
CA GLY A 61 5.17 -2.34 -7.92
C GLY A 61 4.65 -3.38 -6.95
N ASP A 62 3.50 -3.97 -7.23
CA ASP A 62 2.88 -4.93 -6.33
C ASP A 62 3.65 -6.23 -6.27
N ILE A 63 3.67 -6.80 -5.06
CA ILE A 63 4.11 -8.16 -4.77
C ILE A 63 2.99 -8.83 -3.98
N SER A 64 2.38 -9.86 -4.55
CA SER A 64 1.28 -10.57 -3.89
C SER A 64 1.74 -11.29 -2.63
N GLY A 65 0.77 -11.67 -1.80
CA GLY A 65 0.98 -12.69 -0.77
C GLY A 65 1.40 -14.04 -1.35
N TRP A 66 1.92 -14.91 -0.49
CA TRP A 66 2.26 -16.29 -0.83
C TRP A 66 1.00 -17.16 -0.90
N ILE A 67 0.93 -18.02 -1.91
CA ILE A 67 -0.07 -19.08 -2.03
C ILE A 67 0.61 -20.45 -2.16
N SER A 68 -0.01 -21.46 -1.58
CA SER A 68 0.43 -22.84 -1.67
C SER A 68 -0.24 -23.53 -2.86
N VAL A 69 0.57 -24.08 -3.76
CA VAL A 69 0.14 -24.81 -4.96
C VAL A 69 0.81 -26.18 -5.04
N PRO A 70 0.18 -27.21 -5.64
CA PRO A 70 0.84 -28.49 -5.86
C PRO A 70 2.13 -28.34 -6.66
N ALA A 71 3.20 -29.04 -6.25
CA ALA A 71 4.44 -29.07 -7.01
C ALA A 71 4.22 -29.67 -8.42
N GLY A 72 4.89 -29.10 -9.42
CA GLY A 72 4.72 -29.48 -10.82
C GLY A 72 5.09 -28.37 -11.78
N THR A 73 4.89 -28.61 -13.08
CA THR A 73 5.12 -27.60 -14.12
C THR A 73 3.85 -26.76 -14.32
N TYR A 74 3.97 -25.45 -14.20
CA TYR A 74 2.91 -24.48 -14.45
C TYR A 74 3.20 -23.67 -15.70
N SER A 75 2.19 -23.49 -16.54
CA SER A 75 2.24 -22.50 -17.62
C SER A 75 1.83 -21.15 -17.05
N VAL A 76 2.76 -20.19 -16.98
CA VAL A 76 2.56 -18.87 -16.37
C VAL A 76 2.53 -17.81 -17.46
N ALA A 77 1.48 -16.98 -17.47
CA ALA A 77 1.36 -15.82 -18.34
C ALA A 77 0.81 -14.63 -17.56
N VAL A 78 0.98 -13.44 -18.13
CA VAL A 78 0.46 -12.19 -17.56
C VAL A 78 -0.26 -11.43 -18.67
N ALA A 79 -1.50 -11.02 -18.41
CA ALA A 79 -2.33 -10.25 -19.33
C ALA A 79 -2.86 -9.01 -18.61
N PRO A 80 -3.27 -7.94 -19.33
CA PRO A 80 -3.93 -6.80 -18.71
C PRO A 80 -5.16 -7.24 -17.91
N ALA A 81 -5.44 -6.57 -16.80
CA ALA A 81 -6.52 -6.94 -15.89
C ALA A 81 -7.89 -7.03 -16.60
N GLY A 82 -8.66 -8.06 -16.27
CA GLY A 82 -9.97 -8.33 -16.84
C GLY A 82 -9.97 -8.80 -18.30
N THR A 83 -8.80 -8.94 -18.93
CA THR A 83 -8.67 -9.44 -20.31
C THR A 83 -8.38 -10.95 -20.34
N SER A 84 -8.34 -11.56 -21.52
CA SER A 84 -8.13 -13.00 -21.66
C SER A 84 -6.65 -13.37 -21.79
N LEU A 85 -6.30 -14.63 -21.57
CA LEU A 85 -4.96 -15.16 -21.86
C LEU A 85 -4.46 -14.87 -23.29
N ASN A 86 -5.36 -14.72 -24.27
CA ASN A 86 -4.95 -14.41 -25.64
C ASN A 86 -4.35 -13.00 -25.78
N ASP A 87 -4.63 -12.13 -24.81
CA ASP A 87 -4.15 -10.76 -24.70
C ASP A 87 -2.88 -10.68 -23.82
N ALA A 88 -2.29 -11.83 -23.46
CA ALA A 88 -1.10 -11.89 -22.63
C ALA A 88 0.05 -11.05 -23.19
N ILE A 89 0.52 -10.12 -22.36
CA ILE A 89 1.64 -9.22 -22.64
C ILE A 89 2.98 -9.80 -22.19
N ARG A 90 2.98 -10.82 -21.31
CA ARG A 90 4.16 -11.60 -20.92
C ARG A 90 3.82 -13.09 -20.87
N GLY A 91 4.77 -13.94 -21.26
CA GLY A 91 4.58 -15.39 -21.34
C GLY A 91 3.69 -15.83 -22.52
N PRO A 92 3.14 -17.06 -22.50
CA PRO A 92 3.31 -18.05 -21.45
C PRO A 92 4.75 -18.61 -21.40
N ILE A 93 5.24 -18.86 -20.19
CA ILE A 93 6.45 -19.66 -19.93
C ILE A 93 6.10 -20.87 -19.08
N ASN A 94 6.88 -21.95 -19.17
CA ASN A 94 6.74 -23.08 -18.26
C ASN A 94 7.70 -22.89 -17.08
N VAL A 95 7.15 -22.97 -15.86
CA VAL A 95 7.89 -22.88 -14.60
C VAL A 95 7.77 -24.21 -13.86
N ASP A 96 8.90 -24.83 -13.55
CA ASP A 96 8.94 -26.08 -12.78
C ASP A 96 9.02 -25.76 -11.28
N LEU A 97 7.91 -25.98 -10.57
CA LEU A 97 7.82 -25.79 -9.13
C LEU A 97 8.17 -27.10 -8.41
N SER A 98 9.25 -27.07 -7.64
CA SER A 98 9.67 -28.23 -6.86
C SER A 98 8.95 -28.25 -5.52
N ALA A 99 8.72 -29.45 -4.97
CA ALA A 99 8.21 -29.57 -3.61
C ALA A 99 9.07 -28.80 -2.60
N GLY A 100 8.43 -27.99 -1.76
CA GLY A 100 9.03 -27.12 -0.77
C GLY A 100 9.74 -25.88 -1.33
N SER A 101 9.65 -25.60 -2.64
CA SER A 101 10.25 -24.39 -3.21
C SER A 101 9.37 -23.17 -3.02
N TRP A 102 10.00 -22.04 -2.75
CA TRP A 102 9.36 -20.72 -2.74
C TRP A 102 9.78 -19.97 -3.99
N VAL A 103 8.82 -19.56 -4.81
CA VAL A 103 9.07 -18.97 -6.13
C VAL A 103 8.30 -17.67 -6.32
N THR A 104 9.02 -16.57 -6.53
CA THR A 104 8.44 -15.30 -6.97
C THR A 104 8.37 -15.27 -8.50
N LEU A 105 7.18 -15.10 -9.05
CA LEU A 105 6.89 -14.96 -10.47
C LEU A 105 6.85 -13.47 -10.83
N ALA A 106 7.97 -12.92 -11.29
CA ALA A 106 8.10 -11.49 -11.56
C ALA A 106 7.91 -11.17 -13.05
N ALA A 107 6.94 -10.30 -13.38
CA ALA A 107 6.91 -9.62 -14.67
C ALA A 107 7.95 -8.50 -14.66
N VAL A 108 8.91 -8.52 -15.59
CA VAL A 108 10.04 -7.56 -15.60
C VAL A 108 10.27 -6.95 -16.97
N GLY A 109 11.05 -5.87 -16.99
CA GLY A 109 11.54 -5.21 -18.19
C GLY A 109 10.49 -4.32 -18.85
N ALA A 110 10.96 -3.23 -19.46
CA ALA A 110 10.09 -2.26 -20.11
C ALA A 110 9.63 -2.77 -21.49
N GLU A 111 8.49 -2.27 -21.95
CA GLU A 111 8.03 -2.44 -23.32
C GLU A 111 9.15 -2.04 -24.31
N ASN A 112 9.37 -2.83 -25.36
CA ASN A 112 10.33 -2.55 -26.46
C ASN A 112 11.82 -2.52 -26.09
N THR A 113 12.24 -2.89 -24.88
CA THR A 113 13.68 -2.96 -24.50
C THR A 113 14.33 -4.32 -24.80
N GLY A 114 13.56 -5.29 -25.29
CA GLY A 114 14.06 -6.63 -25.69
C GLY A 114 14.38 -7.58 -24.54
N ASN A 115 14.24 -7.11 -23.30
CA ASN A 115 14.41 -7.86 -22.06
C ASN A 115 13.11 -7.95 -21.22
N ALA A 116 11.97 -7.55 -21.79
CA ALA A 116 10.66 -7.75 -21.20
C ALA A 116 10.32 -9.24 -21.12
N GLY A 117 9.86 -9.72 -19.97
CA GLY A 117 9.53 -11.13 -19.78
C GLY A 117 9.04 -11.48 -18.38
N LEU A 118 8.88 -12.77 -18.14
CA LEU A 118 8.62 -13.36 -16.82
C LEU A 118 9.91 -13.97 -16.27
N GLN A 119 10.19 -13.74 -14.99
CA GLN A 119 11.28 -14.36 -14.24
C GLN A 119 10.70 -15.18 -13.11
N ALA A 120 11.13 -16.43 -13.01
CA ALA A 120 10.83 -17.27 -11.85
C ALA A 120 12.04 -17.24 -10.93
N ILE A 121 11.88 -16.61 -9.77
CA ILE A 121 12.94 -16.38 -8.79
C ILE A 121 12.74 -17.39 -7.67
N VAL A 122 13.67 -18.34 -7.55
CA VAL A 122 13.65 -19.29 -6.43
C VAL A 122 14.28 -18.60 -5.22
N GLU A 123 13.50 -18.36 -4.18
CA GLU A 123 13.96 -17.70 -2.97
C GLU A 123 14.56 -18.70 -1.97
N ASP A 124 15.69 -18.32 -1.38
CA ASP A 124 16.42 -19.18 -0.44
C ASP A 124 15.88 -19.02 0.99
N PHE A 125 15.04 -19.96 1.38
CA PHE A 125 14.52 -20.10 2.74
C PHE A 125 15.25 -21.19 3.54
N SER A 126 16.49 -21.53 3.17
CA SER A 126 17.32 -22.40 3.99
C SER A 126 17.53 -21.81 5.40
N PRO A 127 17.70 -22.66 6.43
CA PRO A 127 17.84 -22.18 7.81
C PRO A 127 18.98 -21.17 7.97
N ILE A 128 18.68 -20.03 8.58
CA ILE A 128 19.65 -18.99 8.96
C ILE A 128 20.07 -19.12 10.42
N ALA A 129 21.22 -18.57 10.80
CA ALA A 129 21.70 -18.66 12.17
C ALA A 129 20.84 -17.82 13.13
N THR A 130 20.80 -18.21 14.40
CA THR A 130 20.12 -17.41 15.43
C THR A 130 20.75 -16.02 15.55
N GLY A 131 19.93 -14.98 15.53
CA GLY A 131 20.40 -13.59 15.54
C GLY A 131 20.77 -13.05 14.16
N GLU A 132 20.56 -13.83 13.09
CA GLU A 132 20.71 -13.38 11.70
C GLU A 132 19.35 -13.23 11.01
N THR A 133 19.39 -12.55 9.87
CA THR A 133 18.30 -12.32 8.92
C THR A 133 18.87 -12.50 7.51
N ARG A 134 18.06 -12.97 6.56
CA ARG A 134 18.46 -13.03 5.15
C ARG A 134 17.94 -11.81 4.39
N VAL A 135 18.78 -11.22 3.56
CA VAL A 135 18.40 -10.18 2.61
C VAL A 135 18.66 -10.68 1.20
N THR A 136 17.63 -10.67 0.37
CA THR A 136 17.66 -11.01 -1.05
C THR A 136 17.43 -9.74 -1.85
N LEU A 137 18.34 -9.41 -2.77
CA LEU A 137 18.15 -8.34 -3.73
C LEU A 137 17.81 -8.92 -5.11
N PHE A 138 16.78 -8.41 -5.76
CA PHE A 138 16.43 -8.70 -7.13
C PHE A 138 16.44 -7.42 -7.99
N ASN A 139 17.25 -7.41 -9.04
CA ASN A 139 17.36 -6.28 -9.96
C ASN A 139 16.38 -6.40 -11.14
N ALA A 140 15.20 -5.80 -11.03
CA ALA A 140 14.24 -5.66 -12.11
C ALA A 140 14.37 -4.33 -12.89
N LEU A 141 15.39 -3.52 -12.60
CA LEU A 141 15.53 -2.17 -13.13
C LEU A 141 15.96 -2.20 -14.60
N ALA A 142 15.12 -1.63 -15.48
CA ALA A 142 15.45 -1.41 -16.89
C ALA A 142 16.39 -0.20 -17.02
N SER A 143 17.67 -0.42 -16.69
CA SER A 143 18.71 0.62 -16.64
C SER A 143 19.61 0.67 -17.89
N GLY A 144 19.29 -0.09 -18.94
CA GLY A 144 20.18 -0.29 -20.07
C GLY A 144 21.38 -1.20 -19.76
N GLY A 145 21.23 -2.11 -18.79
CA GLY A 145 22.27 -3.08 -18.40
C GLY A 145 23.23 -2.56 -17.33
N ARG A 146 22.93 -1.43 -16.68
CA ARG A 146 23.73 -0.93 -15.55
C ARG A 146 23.39 -1.74 -14.29
N PRO A 147 24.37 -2.41 -13.67
CA PRO A 147 24.12 -3.20 -12.46
C PRO A 147 23.91 -2.31 -11.23
N ILE A 148 23.29 -2.89 -10.20
CA ILE A 148 23.01 -2.24 -8.91
C ILE A 148 23.78 -2.88 -7.76
N ASN A 149 23.94 -2.13 -6.68
CA ASN A 149 24.47 -2.58 -5.40
C ASN A 149 23.39 -2.44 -4.33
N LEU A 150 23.44 -3.29 -3.31
CA LEU A 150 22.82 -3.04 -2.01
C LEU A 150 23.91 -2.72 -1.00
N GLN A 151 23.76 -1.61 -0.29
CA GLN A 151 24.69 -1.10 0.69
C GLN A 151 24.04 -0.98 2.06
N VAL A 152 24.87 -1.06 3.09
CA VAL A 152 24.55 -0.72 4.48
C VAL A 152 25.43 0.46 4.89
N GLY A 153 24.82 1.58 5.24
CA GLY A 153 25.52 2.85 5.45
C GLY A 153 26.29 3.31 4.20
N ASP A 154 27.24 4.22 4.38
CA ASP A 154 27.90 4.93 3.26
C ASP A 154 28.93 4.09 2.48
N ASP A 155 29.53 3.06 3.08
CA ASP A 155 30.73 2.40 2.54
C ASP A 155 30.64 0.86 2.47
N ASN A 156 29.61 0.23 3.05
CA ASN A 156 29.57 -1.23 3.17
C ASN A 156 28.60 -1.86 2.16
N VAL A 157 29.15 -2.37 1.06
CA VAL A 157 28.37 -3.07 0.02
C VAL A 157 28.09 -4.51 0.45
N LEU A 158 26.81 -4.85 0.63
CA LEU A 158 26.35 -6.20 0.94
C LEU A 158 26.27 -7.08 -0.31
N ILE A 159 25.64 -6.56 -1.36
CA ILE A 159 25.48 -7.23 -2.66
C ILE A 159 26.03 -6.28 -3.71
N GLN A 160 26.96 -6.77 -4.52
CA GLN A 160 27.68 -5.95 -5.49
C GLN A 160 27.38 -6.40 -6.92
N THR A 161 27.29 -5.43 -7.83
CA THR A 161 27.30 -5.69 -9.28
C THR A 161 26.19 -6.65 -9.72
N LEU A 162 24.96 -6.43 -9.21
CA LEU A 162 23.79 -7.23 -9.57
C LEU A 162 23.20 -6.71 -10.88
N GLY A 163 23.31 -7.48 -11.96
CA GLY A 163 22.78 -7.11 -13.28
C GLY A 163 21.27 -7.34 -13.38
N PHE A 164 20.63 -6.75 -14.39
CA PHE A 164 19.29 -7.20 -14.79
C PHE A 164 19.38 -8.66 -15.30
N PRO A 165 18.39 -9.53 -15.09
CA PRO A 165 18.41 -10.92 -15.54
C PRO A 165 18.92 -11.10 -16.97
N GLY A 166 19.95 -11.93 -17.13
CA GLY A 166 20.52 -12.27 -18.44
C GLY A 166 21.42 -11.19 -19.07
N THR A 167 21.72 -10.09 -18.36
CA THR A 167 22.57 -9.00 -18.89
C THR A 167 24.04 -9.12 -18.50
N LEU A 168 24.37 -9.92 -17.47
CA LEU A 168 25.72 -9.97 -16.92
C LEU A 168 26.22 -11.41 -16.66
N GLY A 169 26.58 -12.13 -17.72
CA GLY A 169 27.16 -13.47 -17.60
C GLY A 169 26.24 -14.44 -16.86
N ASP A 170 26.75 -15.10 -15.82
CA ASP A 170 26.00 -16.04 -14.98
C ASP A 170 25.18 -15.35 -13.86
N ASN A 171 25.18 -14.01 -13.80
CA ASN A 171 24.33 -13.25 -12.90
C ASN A 171 22.89 -13.28 -13.42
N ASP A 172 22.01 -13.95 -12.68
CA ASP A 172 20.59 -14.12 -12.97
C ASP A 172 19.71 -12.99 -12.43
N GLY A 173 20.33 -11.96 -11.84
CA GLY A 173 19.67 -10.77 -11.32
C GLY A 173 19.13 -10.91 -9.91
N VAL A 174 19.40 -12.02 -9.22
CA VAL A 174 19.08 -12.20 -7.80
C VAL A 174 20.34 -12.56 -6.99
N ALA A 175 20.43 -12.06 -5.76
CA ALA A 175 21.47 -12.47 -4.83
C ALA A 175 20.97 -12.36 -3.39
N SER A 176 21.44 -13.25 -2.52
CA SER A 176 21.08 -13.24 -1.11
C SER A 176 22.31 -13.21 -0.22
N VAL A 177 22.18 -12.60 0.96
CA VAL A 177 23.20 -12.54 1.99
C VAL A 177 22.57 -12.63 3.37
N ASP A 178 23.21 -13.37 4.27
CA ASP A 178 22.84 -13.40 5.68
C ASP A 178 23.62 -12.33 6.42
N ILE A 179 22.92 -11.51 7.19
CA ILE A 179 23.49 -10.48 8.05
C ILE A 179 22.94 -10.62 9.46
N VAL A 180 23.63 -10.03 10.42
CA VAL A 180 23.12 -9.94 11.80
C VAL A 180 21.80 -9.18 11.78
N SER A 181 20.82 -9.57 12.59
CA SER A 181 19.59 -8.80 12.75
C SER A 181 19.88 -7.48 13.45
N GLY A 182 19.26 -6.40 13.01
CA GLY A 182 19.52 -5.09 13.59
C GLY A 182 18.92 -3.97 12.75
N THR A 183 19.24 -2.74 13.14
CA THR A 183 18.82 -1.53 12.43
C THR A 183 19.92 -1.08 11.49
N TYR A 184 19.55 -0.79 10.24
CA TYR A 184 20.46 -0.48 9.15
C TYR A 184 19.97 0.72 8.37
N ASP A 185 20.89 1.50 7.83
CA ASP A 185 20.60 2.40 6.73
C ASP A 185 20.91 1.62 5.45
N LEU A 186 19.89 1.30 4.65
CA LEU A 186 20.08 0.60 3.38
C LEU A 186 20.07 1.59 2.22
N ALA A 187 20.94 1.36 1.25
CA ALA A 187 20.89 2.10 -0.01
C ALA A 187 21.01 1.14 -1.18
N VAL A 188 20.17 1.34 -2.19
CA VAL A 188 20.34 0.73 -3.51
C VAL A 188 20.98 1.78 -4.41
N THR A 189 22.11 1.47 -5.03
CA THR A 189 22.84 2.40 -5.89
C THR A 189 23.28 1.75 -7.19
N PHE A 190 23.65 2.53 -8.19
CA PHE A 190 24.30 1.98 -9.37
C PHE A 190 25.73 1.51 -9.07
N SER A 191 26.11 0.31 -9.52
CA SER A 191 27.46 -0.21 -9.24
C SER A 191 28.57 0.55 -9.97
N ASP A 192 28.28 1.12 -11.13
CA ASP A 192 29.23 1.89 -11.94
C ASP A 192 29.35 3.35 -11.49
N ASN A 193 28.38 3.84 -10.71
CA ASN A 193 28.38 5.15 -10.09
C ASN A 193 27.65 5.11 -8.73
N PRO A 194 28.32 4.67 -7.65
CA PRO A 194 27.71 4.51 -6.34
C PRO A 194 27.13 5.79 -5.73
N ASP A 195 27.56 6.97 -6.18
CA ASP A 195 27.00 8.27 -5.76
C ASP A 195 25.57 8.51 -6.29
N THR A 196 25.12 7.71 -7.26
CA THR A 196 23.74 7.75 -7.76
C THR A 196 22.89 6.73 -7.02
N THR A 197 22.19 7.22 -6.01
CA THR A 197 21.24 6.44 -5.22
C THR A 197 19.91 6.27 -5.96
N LEU A 198 19.43 5.03 -5.98
CA LEU A 198 18.13 4.64 -6.51
C LEU A 198 17.06 4.67 -5.42
N ALA A 199 17.41 4.21 -4.22
CA ALA A 199 16.58 4.29 -3.03
C ALA A 199 17.44 4.30 -1.75
N THR A 200 16.96 4.97 -0.71
CA THR A 200 17.54 4.94 0.64
C THR A 200 16.45 4.60 1.65
N PHE A 201 16.78 3.76 2.61
CA PHE A 201 15.94 3.40 3.75
C PHE A 201 16.75 3.65 5.01
N GLU A 202 16.48 4.75 5.70
CA GLU A 202 17.18 5.09 6.95
C GLU A 202 16.51 4.39 8.13
N GLY A 203 17.31 3.77 9.00
CA GLY A 203 16.82 3.16 10.23
C GLY A 203 15.92 1.93 10.06
N ILE A 204 16.00 1.19 8.94
CA ILE A 204 15.19 -0.02 8.74
C ILE A 204 15.64 -1.14 9.69
N THR A 205 14.69 -1.74 10.41
CA THR A 205 14.95 -2.86 11.32
C THR A 205 14.76 -4.19 10.59
N LEU A 206 15.85 -4.94 10.46
CA LEU A 206 15.84 -6.29 9.89
C LEU A 206 15.85 -7.31 11.04
N ALA A 207 14.69 -7.90 11.30
CA ALA A 207 14.46 -8.76 12.47
C ALA A 207 15.07 -10.16 12.30
N SER A 208 15.50 -10.77 13.41
CA SER A 208 16.09 -12.11 13.35
C SER A 208 15.07 -13.15 12.91
N GLY A 209 15.49 -14.08 12.05
CA GLY A 209 14.62 -15.14 11.55
C GLY A 209 13.77 -14.76 10.34
N LYS A 210 13.76 -13.48 9.94
CA LYS A 210 13.04 -13.00 8.76
C LYS A 210 13.89 -13.11 7.49
N HIS A 211 13.19 -13.16 6.36
CA HIS A 211 13.77 -13.11 5.02
C HIS A 211 13.21 -11.89 4.30
N TYR A 212 14.05 -10.94 3.93
CA TYR A 212 13.65 -9.72 3.23
C TYR A 212 13.96 -9.87 1.74
N PHE A 213 12.95 -9.68 0.91
CA PHE A 213 13.09 -9.57 -0.53
C PHE A 213 13.01 -8.09 -0.92
N ILE A 214 14.12 -7.57 -1.43
CA ILE A 214 14.29 -6.21 -1.91
C ILE A 214 14.31 -6.27 -3.43
N THR A 215 13.48 -5.49 -4.10
CA THR A 215 13.56 -5.36 -5.55
C THR A 215 13.51 -3.92 -6.00
N THR A 216 14.30 -3.59 -7.02
CA THR A 216 14.24 -2.29 -7.69
C THR A 216 13.76 -2.50 -9.11
N ALA A 217 12.69 -1.81 -9.49
CA ALA A 217 12.00 -1.97 -10.76
C ALA A 217 11.78 -0.60 -11.44
N GLY A 218 11.43 -0.63 -12.72
CA GLY A 218 11.15 0.59 -13.48
C GLY A 218 12.26 1.00 -14.44
N LEU A 219 12.33 2.28 -14.78
CA LEU A 219 13.37 2.87 -15.62
C LEU A 219 14.41 3.56 -14.73
N ALA A 220 15.66 3.68 -15.19
CA ALA A 220 16.69 4.40 -14.43
C ALA A 220 16.31 5.86 -14.03
N SER A 221 15.41 6.50 -14.77
CA SER A 221 14.91 7.85 -14.50
C SER A 221 13.63 7.92 -13.67
N SER A 222 12.94 6.79 -13.51
CA SER A 222 11.69 6.65 -12.76
C SER A 222 11.60 5.21 -12.30
N ASN A 223 12.04 4.97 -11.08
CA ASN A 223 12.17 3.65 -10.49
C ASN A 223 11.47 3.60 -9.14
N ILE A 224 11.10 2.39 -8.74
CA ILE A 224 10.60 2.08 -7.41
C ILE A 224 11.52 1.04 -6.79
N THR A 225 11.65 1.07 -5.46
CA THR A 225 12.28 0.00 -4.70
C THR A 225 11.33 -0.46 -3.63
N VAL A 226 11.00 -1.76 -3.66
CA VAL A 226 10.05 -2.40 -2.76
C VAL A 226 10.80 -3.36 -1.85
N ILE A 227 10.45 -3.38 -0.57
CA ILE A 227 10.96 -4.32 0.43
C ILE A 227 9.76 -5.05 1.01
N VAL A 228 9.77 -6.37 0.92
CA VAL A 228 8.78 -7.24 1.57
C VAL A 228 9.50 -8.26 2.43
N ASP A 229 8.99 -8.53 3.64
CA ASP A 229 9.51 -9.62 4.47
C ASP A 229 8.69 -10.90 4.31
N THR A 230 9.28 -12.01 4.73
CA THR A 230 8.60 -13.29 4.85
C THR A 230 9.02 -13.96 6.14
N GLU A 231 8.03 -14.44 6.88
CA GLU A 231 8.22 -15.20 8.11
C GLU A 231 7.94 -16.68 7.87
N LEU A 232 8.97 -17.50 8.07
CA LEU A 232 8.80 -18.95 7.98
C LEU A 232 8.00 -19.47 9.18
N GLY A 233 6.96 -20.25 8.89
CA GLY A 233 6.11 -20.87 9.90
C GLY A 233 4.71 -20.25 10.05
N ALA A 234 4.42 -19.18 9.31
CA ALA A 234 3.04 -18.78 9.04
C ALA A 234 2.34 -19.83 8.15
N ASP A 235 1.06 -20.09 8.40
CA ASP A 235 0.26 -20.95 7.53
C ASP A 235 0.05 -20.22 6.19
N VAL A 236 0.67 -20.72 5.13
CA VAL A 236 0.49 -20.20 3.77
C VAL A 236 -0.83 -20.74 3.23
N PRO A 237 -1.80 -19.89 2.85
CA PRO A 237 -3.10 -20.35 2.36
C PRO A 237 -2.92 -21.13 1.05
N SER A 238 -3.75 -22.15 0.85
CA SER A 238 -3.88 -22.77 -0.47
C SER A 238 -4.43 -21.76 -1.49
N ALA A 239 -4.23 -22.02 -2.78
CA ALA A 239 -4.80 -21.16 -3.82
C ALA A 239 -6.34 -21.04 -3.72
N GLU A 240 -7.03 -22.09 -3.29
CA GLU A 240 -8.49 -22.04 -3.10
C GLU A 240 -8.88 -21.18 -1.90
N GLU A 241 -8.15 -21.28 -0.78
CA GLU A 241 -8.38 -20.45 0.41
C GLU A 241 -8.05 -18.98 0.16
N ALA A 242 -6.96 -18.69 -0.54
CA ALA A 242 -6.59 -17.33 -0.92
C ALA A 242 -7.61 -16.72 -1.89
N ALA A 243 -8.09 -17.49 -2.87
CA ALA A 243 -9.15 -17.04 -3.79
C ALA A 243 -10.50 -16.87 -3.07
N ALA A 244 -10.82 -17.73 -2.09
CA ALA A 244 -12.02 -17.61 -1.29
C ALA A 244 -11.96 -16.39 -0.36
N ALA A 245 -10.82 -16.14 0.29
CA ALA A 245 -10.60 -14.93 1.09
C ALA A 245 -10.74 -13.67 0.21
N ALA A 246 -10.13 -13.66 -0.98
CA ALA A 246 -10.29 -12.57 -1.94
C ALA A 246 -11.74 -12.41 -2.45
N ALA A 247 -12.59 -13.43 -2.33
CA ALA A 247 -14.02 -13.37 -2.69
C ALA A 247 -14.95 -13.08 -1.49
N ASP A 248 -14.52 -13.37 -0.26
CA ASP A 248 -15.26 -13.20 1.01
C ASP A 248 -15.09 -11.78 1.60
N GLU A 249 -14.09 -11.02 1.13
CA GLU A 249 -13.96 -9.57 1.37
C GLU A 249 -15.19 -8.77 0.84
N GLY A 250 -16.16 -9.44 0.16
CA GLY A 250 -17.47 -8.91 -0.19
C GLY A 250 -18.63 -9.23 0.77
N GLU A 251 -18.46 -10.05 1.82
CA GLU A 251 -19.53 -10.43 2.78
C GLU A 251 -18.99 -10.65 4.21
N ALA A 252 -18.52 -9.61 4.92
CA ALA A 252 -18.24 -9.70 6.36
C ALA A 252 -19.22 -8.88 7.22
N ALA A 253 -19.92 -9.57 8.13
CA ALA A 253 -20.95 -9.05 9.01
C ALA A 253 -20.41 -8.07 10.08
N VAL A 254 -21.00 -6.87 10.10
CA VAL A 254 -20.81 -5.82 11.11
C VAL A 254 -21.75 -6.09 12.30
N GLU A 255 -21.21 -6.15 13.52
CA GLU A 255 -22.03 -5.95 14.72
C GLU A 255 -22.07 -4.45 15.06
N GLU A 256 -23.29 -3.93 15.18
CA GLU A 256 -23.66 -2.52 15.27
C GLU A 256 -23.04 -1.74 16.44
N GLU A 257 -22.56 -0.53 16.14
CA GLU A 257 -22.96 0.65 16.92
C GLU A 257 -23.81 1.53 16.00
N THR A 258 -24.95 1.96 16.51
CA THR A 258 -26.04 2.56 15.74
C THR A 258 -25.66 3.93 15.16
N SER A 259 -25.52 4.02 13.85
CA SER A 259 -25.74 5.25 13.09
C SER A 259 -26.63 4.93 11.91
N ASP A 260 -27.68 5.73 11.73
CA ASP A 260 -28.68 5.60 10.67
C ASP A 260 -28.00 5.33 9.32
N GLU A 261 -28.49 4.33 8.59
CA GLU A 261 -27.95 3.92 7.29
C GLU A 261 -27.80 5.14 6.37
N ALA A 262 -26.55 5.55 6.15
CA ALA A 262 -26.19 6.33 5.00
C ALA A 262 -26.44 5.45 3.77
N ASP A 263 -27.34 5.89 2.89
CA ASP A 263 -27.54 5.27 1.58
C ASP A 263 -26.16 5.11 0.93
N ALA A 264 -25.76 3.87 0.63
CA ALA A 264 -24.47 3.61 0.00
C ALA A 264 -24.38 4.36 -1.34
N VAL A 265 -23.30 5.13 -1.52
CA VAL A 265 -23.06 5.93 -2.71
C VAL A 265 -22.55 5.02 -3.82
N VAL A 266 -23.47 4.43 -4.57
CA VAL A 266 -23.15 3.64 -5.77
C VAL A 266 -22.69 4.58 -6.89
N ILE A 267 -21.39 4.53 -7.23
CA ILE A 267 -20.87 5.22 -8.42
C ILE A 267 -21.19 4.38 -9.66
N THR A 268 -21.99 4.93 -10.58
CA THR A 268 -22.24 4.29 -11.88
C THR A 268 -21.22 4.76 -12.92
N GLU A 269 -21.04 3.99 -14.00
CA GLU A 269 -20.14 4.36 -15.11
C GLU A 269 -20.51 5.75 -15.67
N GLY A 270 -19.72 6.77 -15.33
CA GLY A 270 -19.93 8.16 -15.72
C GLY A 270 -20.22 9.14 -14.57
N ASP A 271 -20.39 8.65 -13.33
CA ASP A 271 -20.50 9.47 -12.12
C ASP A 271 -19.15 9.55 -11.38
N VAL A 272 -19.02 10.53 -10.49
CA VAL A 272 -17.86 10.79 -9.64
C VAL A 272 -18.37 11.01 -8.22
N ALA A 273 -17.72 10.43 -7.21
CA ALA A 273 -18.02 10.76 -5.83
C ALA A 273 -17.20 11.98 -5.41
N ILE A 274 -17.86 13.00 -4.87
CA ILE A 274 -17.21 14.16 -4.30
C ILE A 274 -17.55 14.29 -2.84
N ARG A 275 -16.60 14.79 -2.04
CA ARG A 275 -16.87 15.35 -0.72
C ARG A 275 -16.10 16.64 -0.55
N VAL A 276 -16.48 17.43 0.44
CA VAL A 276 -15.89 18.75 0.66
C VAL A 276 -15.32 18.82 2.07
N ALA A 277 -14.08 19.29 2.18
CA ALA A 277 -13.40 19.49 3.45
C ALA A 277 -13.18 20.98 3.73
N HIS A 278 -13.63 21.48 4.88
CA HIS A 278 -13.37 22.86 5.26
C HIS A 278 -12.10 22.99 6.11
N PHE A 279 -10.96 23.25 5.45
CA PHE A 279 -9.65 23.38 6.08
C PHE A 279 -9.05 24.80 5.98
N ALA A 280 -9.86 25.79 5.60
CA ALA A 280 -9.45 27.18 5.47
C ALA A 280 -9.66 27.93 6.80
N PRO A 281 -8.61 28.25 7.56
CA PRO A 281 -8.77 28.92 8.86
C PRO A 281 -9.23 30.37 8.72
N GLY A 282 -9.97 30.83 9.72
CA GLY A 282 -10.45 32.22 9.82
C GLY A 282 -11.79 32.46 9.15
N ILE A 283 -12.42 31.40 8.63
CA ILE A 283 -13.81 31.36 8.19
C ILE A 283 -14.50 30.33 9.09
N ASP A 284 -15.64 30.67 9.67
CA ASP A 284 -16.34 29.83 10.65
C ASP A 284 -17.12 28.70 9.96
N GLU A 285 -18.44 28.85 9.83
CA GLU A 285 -19.29 27.96 9.04
C GLU A 285 -19.33 28.43 7.58
N VAL A 286 -19.32 27.49 6.63
CA VAL A 286 -19.38 27.79 5.20
C VAL A 286 -20.51 27.07 4.47
N ASP A 287 -21.08 27.77 3.50
CA ASP A 287 -21.92 27.20 2.45
C ASP A 287 -21.05 26.87 1.23
N ILE A 288 -21.29 25.69 0.65
CA ILE A 288 -20.65 25.27 -0.60
C ILE A 288 -21.59 25.55 -1.76
N TYR A 289 -21.12 26.35 -2.72
CA TYR A 289 -21.81 26.64 -3.95
C TYR A 289 -21.29 25.75 -5.07
N ILE A 290 -22.18 25.02 -5.73
CA ILE A 290 -21.89 24.19 -6.90
C ILE A 290 -22.69 24.73 -8.08
N ASN A 291 -22.02 25.10 -9.17
CA ASN A 291 -22.60 25.73 -10.36
C ASN A 291 -23.47 26.97 -10.06
N GLY A 292 -23.10 27.69 -8.99
CA GLY A 292 -23.72 28.94 -8.57
C GLY A 292 -24.92 28.79 -7.63
N GLU A 293 -25.27 27.57 -7.20
CA GLU A 293 -26.33 27.29 -6.23
C GLU A 293 -25.74 26.65 -4.96
N VAL A 294 -26.30 26.95 -3.78
CA VAL A 294 -25.88 26.30 -2.52
C VAL A 294 -26.23 24.82 -2.58
N SER A 295 -25.25 23.95 -2.32
CA SER A 295 -25.43 22.51 -2.29
C SER A 295 -26.05 22.06 -0.97
N SER A 296 -27.29 21.55 -1.02
CA SER A 296 -27.93 20.94 0.14
C SER A 296 -27.34 19.58 0.50
N ASP A 297 -26.73 18.89 -0.46
CA ASP A 297 -26.21 17.53 -0.30
C ASP A 297 -24.88 17.54 0.47
N VAL A 298 -24.07 18.59 0.29
CA VAL A 298 -22.87 18.83 1.11
C VAL A 298 -23.23 19.44 2.46
N GLY A 299 -24.24 20.32 2.48
CA GLY A 299 -24.66 21.02 3.70
C GLY A 299 -23.71 22.14 4.13
N VAL A 300 -23.94 22.66 5.33
CA VAL A 300 -23.08 23.66 5.98
C VAL A 300 -21.91 22.94 6.64
N LEU A 301 -20.69 23.45 6.46
CA LEU A 301 -19.50 22.87 7.05
C LEU A 301 -18.86 23.83 8.05
N ASP A 302 -18.62 23.36 9.28
CA ASP A 302 -17.73 24.02 10.22
C ASP A 302 -16.26 23.83 9.81
N PHE A 303 -15.38 24.75 10.23
CA PHE A 303 -13.93 24.55 10.11
C PHE A 303 -13.50 23.23 10.76
N GLY A 304 -12.85 22.38 9.98
CA GLY A 304 -12.42 21.03 10.34
C GLY A 304 -13.36 19.90 9.95
N ASN A 305 -14.56 20.21 9.45
CA ASN A 305 -15.48 19.17 9.02
C ASN A 305 -15.15 18.73 7.58
N VAL A 306 -15.34 17.43 7.34
CA VAL A 306 -15.36 16.81 6.02
C VAL A 306 -16.78 16.29 5.81
N SER A 307 -17.40 16.61 4.68
CA SER A 307 -18.75 16.13 4.36
C SER A 307 -18.75 14.63 4.07
N GLU A 308 -19.96 14.05 4.08
CA GLU A 308 -20.21 12.76 3.43
C GLU A 308 -19.96 12.84 1.92
N TRP A 309 -19.83 11.67 1.30
CA TRP A 309 -19.73 11.52 -0.14
C TRP A 309 -21.04 11.86 -0.85
N VAL A 310 -20.94 12.54 -1.99
CA VAL A 310 -22.05 12.90 -2.87
C VAL A 310 -21.69 12.43 -4.28
N SER A 311 -22.49 11.54 -4.86
CA SER A 311 -22.35 11.16 -6.27
C SER A 311 -22.91 12.25 -7.17
N VAL A 312 -22.09 12.72 -8.11
CA VAL A 312 -22.48 13.68 -9.14
C VAL A 312 -22.04 13.18 -10.52
N PRO A 313 -22.69 13.60 -11.62
CA PRO A 313 -22.22 13.24 -12.97
C PRO A 313 -20.80 13.76 -13.24
N SER A 314 -19.97 13.03 -13.98
CA SER A 314 -18.68 13.55 -14.45
C SER A 314 -18.85 14.79 -15.35
N GLY A 315 -17.90 15.72 -15.28
CA GLY A 315 -17.96 16.98 -16.01
C GLY A 315 -17.24 18.13 -15.32
N SER A 316 -17.45 19.34 -15.83
CA SER A 316 -16.90 20.56 -15.24
C SER A 316 -17.90 21.21 -14.29
N TYR A 317 -17.45 21.49 -13.07
CA TYR A 317 -18.22 22.14 -12.02
C TYR A 317 -17.56 23.43 -11.59
N SER A 318 -18.37 24.46 -11.34
CA SER A 318 -17.89 25.72 -10.76
C SER A 318 -18.16 25.72 -9.25
N ILE A 319 -17.10 25.64 -8.45
CA ILE A 319 -17.18 25.48 -6.99
C ILE A 319 -16.77 26.79 -6.31
N ALA A 320 -17.58 27.26 -5.35
CA ALA A 320 -17.23 28.39 -4.51
C ALA A 320 -17.58 28.11 -3.03
N VAL A 321 -16.87 28.76 -2.13
CA VAL A 321 -17.07 28.64 -0.68
C VAL A 321 -17.38 30.03 -0.15
N ALA A 322 -18.50 30.18 0.56
CA ALA A 322 -18.91 31.43 1.17
C ALA A 322 -19.25 31.22 2.66
N PRO A 323 -19.16 32.24 3.51
CA PRO A 323 -19.66 32.15 4.88
C PRO A 323 -21.13 31.71 4.91
N ALA A 324 -21.52 30.89 5.89
CA ALA A 324 -22.86 30.32 5.95
C ALA A 324 -23.96 31.41 5.94
N GLY A 325 -24.95 31.22 5.07
CA GLY A 325 -26.05 32.16 4.81
C GLY A 325 -25.67 33.38 3.97
N ALA A 326 -24.40 33.52 3.55
CA ALA A 326 -23.97 34.58 2.64
C ALA A 326 -24.27 34.22 1.18
N SER A 327 -24.26 35.23 0.30
CA SER A 327 -24.51 35.01 -1.13
C SER A 327 -23.25 34.55 -1.86
N LEU A 328 -23.38 33.94 -3.05
CA LEU A 328 -22.24 33.63 -3.91
C LEU A 328 -21.33 34.84 -4.19
N GLY A 329 -21.90 36.05 -4.22
CA GLY A 329 -21.12 37.28 -4.43
C GLY A 329 -20.18 37.63 -3.26
N ASP A 330 -20.41 37.01 -2.10
CA ASP A 330 -19.61 37.13 -0.89
C ASP A 330 -18.69 35.91 -0.69
N ALA A 331 -18.54 35.06 -1.72
CA ALA A 331 -17.65 33.91 -1.67
C ALA A 331 -16.19 34.35 -1.42
N VAL A 332 -15.54 33.59 -0.54
CA VAL A 332 -14.18 33.85 -0.06
C VAL A 332 -13.16 32.95 -0.78
N ILE A 333 -13.61 31.81 -1.30
CA ILE A 333 -12.87 30.95 -2.23
C ILE A 333 -13.71 30.72 -3.47
N GLY A 334 -13.11 30.87 -4.65
CA GLY A 334 -13.77 30.65 -5.94
C GLY A 334 -14.67 31.80 -6.41
N PRO A 335 -15.48 31.58 -7.47
CA PRO A 335 -15.67 30.31 -8.16
C PRO A 335 -14.41 29.76 -8.84
N VAL A 336 -14.16 28.47 -8.67
CA VAL A 336 -13.09 27.70 -9.32
C VAL A 336 -13.73 26.62 -10.18
N ASP A 337 -13.35 26.55 -11.45
CA ASP A 337 -13.81 25.47 -12.33
C ASP A 337 -12.94 24.23 -12.10
N VAL A 338 -13.59 23.12 -11.70
CA VAL A 338 -12.98 21.82 -11.44
C VAL A 338 -13.49 20.83 -12.49
N ALA A 339 -12.58 20.10 -13.12
CA ALA A 339 -12.93 19.00 -14.00
C ALA A 339 -12.93 17.70 -13.18
N LEU A 340 -14.06 16.99 -13.17
CA LEU A 340 -14.24 15.74 -12.46
C LEU A 340 -14.44 14.61 -13.47
N ASN A 341 -13.62 13.57 -13.40
CA ASN A 341 -13.72 12.41 -14.28
C ASN A 341 -14.57 11.33 -13.63
N GLY A 342 -15.26 10.55 -14.45
CA GLY A 342 -16.09 9.45 -13.93
C GLY A 342 -15.24 8.34 -13.33
N GLY A 343 -15.71 7.76 -12.23
CA GLY A 343 -14.99 6.74 -11.45
C GLY A 343 -14.07 7.28 -10.37
N ASP A 344 -13.73 8.58 -10.41
CA ASP A 344 -12.87 9.19 -9.39
C ASP A 344 -13.63 9.36 -8.05
N TRP A 345 -12.88 9.33 -6.97
CA TRP A 345 -13.31 9.82 -5.65
C TRP A 345 -12.52 11.08 -5.34
N VAL A 346 -13.19 12.20 -5.17
CA VAL A 346 -12.53 13.51 -5.10
C VAL A 346 -12.89 14.23 -3.81
N THR A 347 -11.90 14.48 -2.96
CA THR A 347 -12.02 15.44 -1.87
C THR A 347 -11.69 16.85 -2.38
N LEU A 348 -12.67 17.74 -2.29
CA LEU A 348 -12.52 19.16 -2.58
C LEU A 348 -12.22 19.90 -1.26
N ALA A 349 -10.95 20.18 -0.99
CA ALA A 349 -10.52 20.85 0.23
C ALA A 349 -10.48 22.37 0.04
N ALA A 350 -11.25 23.11 0.84
CA ALA A 350 -11.07 24.54 1.02
C ALA A 350 -9.86 24.76 1.92
N VAL A 351 -8.80 25.39 1.41
CA VAL A 351 -7.50 25.54 2.10
C VAL A 351 -7.03 26.98 2.13
N GLY A 352 -6.00 27.24 2.96
CA GLY A 352 -5.36 28.55 3.06
C GLY A 352 -6.19 29.56 3.86
N ALA A 353 -5.55 30.67 4.24
CA ALA A 353 -6.21 31.73 5.00
C ALA A 353 -6.37 33.00 4.13
N GLU A 354 -7.45 33.74 4.32
CA GLU A 354 -7.70 34.97 3.56
C GLU A 354 -6.57 36.00 3.74
N ASN A 355 -6.03 36.09 4.96
CA ASN A 355 -4.98 37.04 5.32
C ASN A 355 -3.57 36.64 4.86
N THR A 356 -3.38 35.39 4.41
CA THR A 356 -2.12 34.87 3.87
C THR A 356 -2.08 34.89 2.34
N GLY A 357 -3.23 35.11 1.69
CA GLY A 357 -3.32 35.22 0.22
C GLY A 357 -3.15 33.89 -0.52
N ASN A 358 -3.21 32.76 0.19
CA ASN A 358 -3.16 31.40 -0.35
C ASN A 358 -4.50 30.66 -0.20
N ALA A 359 -5.59 31.38 0.10
CA ALA A 359 -6.93 30.82 0.14
C ALA A 359 -7.29 30.23 -1.23
N GLY A 360 -7.74 28.98 -1.26
CA GLY A 360 -7.97 28.25 -2.51
C GLY A 360 -8.77 26.97 -2.32
N LEU A 361 -9.11 26.34 -3.44
CA LEU A 361 -9.73 25.03 -3.49
C LEU A 361 -8.71 24.04 -4.06
N GLN A 362 -8.42 22.98 -3.32
CA GLN A 362 -7.57 21.89 -3.75
C GLN A 362 -8.43 20.65 -4.00
N ALA A 363 -8.38 20.10 -5.22
CA ALA A 363 -8.99 18.81 -5.52
C ALA A 363 -7.96 17.71 -5.27
N ILE A 364 -8.35 16.70 -4.51
CA ILE A 364 -7.53 15.53 -4.17
C ILE A 364 -8.27 14.33 -4.72
N VAL A 365 -7.68 13.63 -5.69
CA VAL A 365 -8.19 12.34 -6.14
C VAL A 365 -7.71 11.32 -5.12
N GLU A 366 -8.64 10.77 -4.35
CA GLU A 366 -8.33 9.77 -3.35
C GLU A 366 -8.15 8.40 -4.01
N ASP A 367 -7.09 7.72 -3.56
CA ASP A 367 -6.72 6.43 -4.09
C ASP A 367 -7.51 5.32 -3.39
N PHE A 368 -8.54 4.83 -4.08
CA PHE A 368 -9.32 3.65 -3.72
C PHE A 368 -8.94 2.42 -4.56
N SER A 369 -7.71 2.39 -5.10
CA SER A 369 -7.16 1.13 -5.62
C SER A 369 -7.17 0.06 -4.52
N PRO A 370 -7.29 -1.23 -4.89
CA PRO A 370 -7.33 -2.32 -3.93
C PRO A 370 -6.16 -2.26 -2.92
N ILE A 371 -6.47 -2.38 -1.63
CA ILE A 371 -5.47 -2.51 -0.57
C ILE A 371 -5.18 -4.00 -0.33
N ALA A 372 -3.94 -4.38 -0.03
CA ALA A 372 -3.60 -5.77 0.27
C ALA A 372 -4.37 -6.30 1.50
N PRO A 373 -4.68 -7.60 1.56
CA PRO A 373 -5.36 -8.18 2.72
C PRO A 373 -4.57 -7.94 4.01
N GLY A 374 -5.26 -7.42 5.02
CA GLY A 374 -4.63 -7.08 6.29
C GLY A 374 -3.93 -5.72 6.32
N GLU A 375 -3.90 -4.97 5.23
CA GLU A 375 -3.41 -3.59 5.17
C GLU A 375 -4.53 -2.56 5.20
N THR A 376 -4.17 -1.31 5.43
CA THR A 376 -5.03 -0.13 5.44
C THR A 376 -4.29 1.03 4.79
N ARG A 377 -5.02 1.87 4.05
CA ARG A 377 -4.44 3.05 3.41
C ARG A 377 -4.59 4.25 4.31
N VAL A 378 -3.51 4.99 4.51
CA VAL A 378 -3.51 6.28 5.19
C VAL A 378 -3.11 7.36 4.21
N THR A 379 -4.03 8.29 3.93
CA THR A 379 -3.80 9.49 3.16
C THR A 379 -3.58 10.66 4.12
N LEU A 380 -2.41 11.28 4.14
CA LEU A 380 -2.16 12.55 4.82
C LEU A 380 -2.37 13.71 3.85
N PHE A 381 -3.09 14.75 4.29
CA PHE A 381 -3.25 16.01 3.57
C PHE A 381 -2.75 17.19 4.40
N ASN A 382 -1.80 17.95 3.85
CA ASN A 382 -1.24 19.14 4.49
C ASN A 382 -2.01 20.41 4.07
N ALA A 383 -2.93 20.86 4.91
CA ALA A 383 -3.65 22.12 4.76
C ALA A 383 -3.16 23.23 5.73
N LEU A 384 -1.95 23.11 6.29
CA LEU A 384 -1.41 24.11 7.21
C LEU A 384 -1.07 25.41 6.47
N ALA A 385 -1.85 26.47 6.74
CA ALA A 385 -1.77 27.75 6.06
C ALA A 385 -0.56 28.62 6.49
N SER A 386 0.23 28.19 7.48
CA SER A 386 1.20 29.05 8.19
C SER A 386 2.65 29.01 7.70
N GLY A 387 2.94 28.50 6.50
CA GLY A 387 4.23 28.74 5.86
C GLY A 387 4.86 27.50 5.23
N ASP A 388 5.94 27.76 4.50
CA ASP A 388 6.66 26.86 3.60
C ASP A 388 7.31 25.62 4.28
N SER A 389 6.83 25.21 5.45
CA SER A 389 7.32 24.06 6.19
C SER A 389 6.47 22.85 5.86
N PRO A 390 7.03 21.86 5.12
CA PRO A 390 6.36 20.60 4.88
C PRO A 390 6.16 19.82 6.18
N ILE A 391 5.29 18.83 6.16
CA ILE A 391 5.04 17.93 7.29
C ILE A 391 5.45 16.49 6.95
N ASN A 392 5.67 15.70 7.99
CA ASN A 392 5.87 14.26 7.92
C ASN A 392 4.78 13.55 8.71
N LEU A 393 4.41 12.33 8.31
CA LEU A 393 3.68 11.37 9.12
C LEU A 393 4.67 10.34 9.68
N GLN A 394 4.61 10.08 10.99
CA GLN A 394 5.51 9.17 11.68
C GLN A 394 4.76 8.23 12.62
N LEU A 395 5.31 7.04 12.83
CA LEU A 395 4.91 6.14 13.92
C LEU A 395 5.59 6.52 15.24
N ALA A 396 5.08 5.98 16.35
CA ALA A 396 5.64 6.15 17.70
C ALA A 396 7.14 5.85 17.82
N ASP A 397 7.63 4.90 17.03
CA ASP A 397 9.03 4.47 17.00
C ASP A 397 9.94 5.37 16.17
N GLY A 398 9.39 6.41 15.52
CA GLY A 398 10.09 7.35 14.66
C GLY A 398 10.11 6.97 13.19
N THR A 399 9.56 5.83 12.80
CA THR A 399 9.40 5.44 11.39
C THR A 399 8.57 6.50 10.65
N THR A 400 9.13 7.10 9.60
CA THR A 400 8.40 8.06 8.75
C THR A 400 7.63 7.33 7.66
N LEU A 401 6.31 7.50 7.64
CA LEU A 401 5.42 6.90 6.65
C LEU A 401 5.24 7.79 5.41
N ILE A 402 5.10 9.10 5.62
CA ILE A 402 5.00 10.11 4.55
C ILE A 402 5.96 11.24 4.91
N GLN A 403 6.76 11.69 3.95
CA GLN A 403 7.79 12.70 4.20
C GLN A 403 7.63 13.90 3.26
N THR A 404 8.01 15.09 3.76
CA THR A 404 8.15 16.30 2.94
C THR A 404 6.85 16.72 2.25
N LEU A 405 5.72 16.51 2.91
CA LEU A 405 4.42 16.87 2.35
C LEU A 405 4.18 18.37 2.54
N GLY A 406 4.31 19.15 1.47
CA GLY A 406 4.09 20.61 1.47
C GLY A 406 2.61 21.00 1.39
N PHE A 407 2.30 22.26 1.67
CA PHE A 407 1.00 22.85 1.35
C PHE A 407 0.77 22.78 -0.18
N PRO A 408 -0.48 22.61 -0.67
CA PRO A 408 -0.74 22.47 -2.10
C PRO A 408 -0.05 23.53 -2.96
N GLY A 409 0.71 23.09 -3.97
CA GLY A 409 1.41 23.98 -4.91
C GLY A 409 2.65 24.71 -4.37
N THR A 410 3.15 24.36 -3.18
CA THR A 410 4.37 24.99 -2.59
C THR A 410 5.66 24.20 -2.86
N LEU A 411 5.56 22.91 -3.19
CA LEU A 411 6.71 22.03 -3.46
C LEU A 411 6.59 21.30 -4.80
N GLY A 412 7.03 21.93 -5.88
CA GLY A 412 6.93 21.33 -7.22
C GLY A 412 5.47 21.03 -7.60
N ASP A 413 5.21 19.81 -8.07
CA ASP A 413 3.87 19.35 -8.47
C ASP A 413 3.09 18.69 -7.31
N ASN A 414 3.54 18.85 -6.05
CA ASN A 414 2.84 18.32 -4.88
C ASN A 414 1.47 19.00 -4.69
N ASP A 415 0.41 18.20 -4.69
CA ASP A 415 -0.99 18.61 -4.47
C ASP A 415 -1.35 18.71 -2.98
N GLY A 416 -0.40 18.41 -2.10
CA GLY A 416 -0.55 18.47 -0.66
C GLY A 416 -1.08 17.20 -0.04
N ALA A 417 -1.32 16.13 -0.82
CA ALA A 417 -1.73 14.82 -0.34
C ALA A 417 -0.62 13.77 -0.56
N GLY A 418 -0.52 12.80 0.35
CA GLY A 418 0.32 11.63 0.18
C GLY A 418 -0.36 10.43 0.81
N SER A 419 -0.27 9.28 0.18
CA SER A 419 -0.90 8.04 0.65
C SER A 419 0.14 6.95 0.86
N VAL A 420 -0.12 6.09 1.84
CA VAL A 420 0.73 4.96 2.19
C VAL A 420 -0.13 3.83 2.71
N ASP A 421 0.17 2.61 2.26
CA ASP A 421 -0.45 1.41 2.80
C ASP A 421 0.43 0.86 3.93
N ILE A 422 -0.22 0.57 5.05
CA ILE A 422 0.42 0.00 6.23
C ILE A 422 -0.40 -1.19 6.72
N ILE A 423 0.23 -2.09 7.47
CA ILE A 423 -0.50 -3.18 8.12
C ILE A 423 -1.62 -2.59 9.00
N SER A 424 -2.78 -3.21 8.99
CA SER A 424 -3.87 -2.85 9.88
C SER A 424 -3.50 -3.16 11.33
N GLY A 425 -3.92 -2.30 12.25
CA GLY A 425 -3.51 -2.42 13.64
C GLY A 425 -3.74 -1.15 14.44
N THR A 426 -3.25 -1.17 15.67
CA THR A 426 -3.31 -0.01 16.56
C THR A 426 -1.97 0.71 16.55
N TYR A 427 -2.01 2.01 16.30
CA TYR A 427 -0.83 2.86 16.12
C TYR A 427 -0.89 4.10 17.01
N ASP A 428 0.28 4.60 17.40
CA ASP A 428 0.42 6.02 17.71
C ASP A 428 1.02 6.71 16.47
N LEU A 429 0.27 7.65 15.90
CA LEU A 429 0.70 8.45 14.76
C LEU A 429 1.11 9.84 15.22
N ASN A 430 2.19 10.35 14.68
CA ASN A 430 2.71 11.67 14.96
C ASN A 430 2.97 12.42 13.66
N VAL A 431 2.38 13.60 13.52
CA VAL A 431 2.67 14.50 12.40
C VAL A 431 3.65 15.56 12.90
N THR A 432 4.80 15.68 12.25
CA THR A 432 5.87 16.61 12.63
C THR A 432 6.20 17.60 11.52
N LEU A 433 6.81 18.73 11.85
CA LEU A 433 7.37 19.62 10.85
C LEU A 433 8.63 19.01 10.23
N PHE A 434 8.71 18.97 8.90
CA PHE A 434 9.87 18.44 8.18
C PHE A 434 11.17 19.17 8.54
N ASN A 435 11.10 20.50 8.66
CA ASN A 435 12.26 21.36 8.96
C ASN A 435 12.61 21.41 10.46
N ASP A 436 11.75 20.86 11.33
CA ASP A 436 11.89 20.84 12.77
C ASP A 436 11.18 19.59 13.34
N PRO A 437 11.78 18.40 13.19
CA PRO A 437 11.11 17.13 13.49
C PRO A 437 10.81 16.93 14.99
N ASP A 438 11.39 17.76 15.86
CA ASP A 438 11.05 17.80 17.29
C ASP A 438 9.70 18.51 17.56
N THR A 439 9.16 19.24 16.57
CA THR A 439 7.88 19.93 16.67
C THR A 439 6.77 19.07 16.06
N SER A 440 6.01 18.37 16.92
CA SER A 440 4.73 17.75 16.58
C SER A 440 3.67 18.81 16.30
N VAL A 441 2.99 18.67 15.17
CA VAL A 441 1.79 19.46 14.82
C VAL A 441 0.50 18.71 15.11
N ALA A 442 0.51 17.36 15.12
CA ALA A 442 -0.62 16.54 15.56
C ALA A 442 -0.15 15.19 16.09
N THR A 443 -0.88 14.61 17.04
CA THR A 443 -0.65 13.25 17.54
C THR A 443 -1.99 12.51 17.61
N PHE A 444 -1.97 11.23 17.27
CA PHE A 444 -3.11 10.33 17.35
C PHE A 444 -2.64 9.10 18.12
N ASP A 445 -3.08 8.97 19.36
CA ASP A 445 -2.65 7.88 20.24
C ASP A 445 -3.66 6.73 20.18
N ASP A 446 -3.17 5.48 20.20
CA ASP A 446 -3.96 4.26 20.20
C ASP A 446 -5.02 4.18 19.07
N ILE A 447 -4.73 4.74 17.89
CA ILE A 447 -5.67 4.71 16.77
C ILE A 447 -5.69 3.33 16.12
N THR A 448 -6.87 2.73 16.00
CA THR A 448 -7.04 1.45 15.32
C THR A 448 -7.41 1.69 13.86
N LEU A 449 -6.53 1.27 12.96
CA LEU A 449 -6.70 1.33 11.53
C LEU A 449 -7.06 -0.08 11.04
N ALA A 450 -8.30 -0.25 10.59
CA ALA A 450 -8.85 -1.56 10.25
C ALA A 450 -8.44 -2.01 8.83
N PRO A 451 -8.32 -3.33 8.59
CA PRO A 451 -7.94 -3.85 7.28
C PRO A 451 -8.96 -3.44 6.21
N GLY A 452 -8.47 -3.18 4.99
CA GLY A 452 -9.27 -2.76 3.84
C GLY A 452 -9.87 -1.36 3.95
N LYS A 453 -9.61 -0.62 5.04
CA LYS A 453 -10.11 0.75 5.22
C LYS A 453 -9.12 1.77 4.68
N HIS A 454 -9.68 2.90 4.27
CA HIS A 454 -8.96 4.08 3.83
C HIS A 454 -9.17 5.18 4.85
N TYR A 455 -8.11 5.76 5.36
CA TYR A 455 -8.16 6.84 6.34
C TYR A 455 -7.58 8.11 5.73
N PHE A 456 -8.36 9.19 5.74
CA PHE A 456 -7.88 10.51 5.34
C PHE A 456 -7.60 11.34 6.59
N ILE A 457 -6.36 11.80 6.70
CA ILE A 457 -5.86 12.64 7.78
C ILE A 457 -5.63 14.05 7.23
N GLY A 458 -6.48 15.00 7.60
CA GLY A 458 -6.30 16.41 7.27
C GLY A 458 -5.64 17.18 8.41
N ILE A 459 -4.54 17.89 8.12
CA ILE A 459 -3.90 18.79 9.08
C ILE A 459 -4.12 20.24 8.62
N ALA A 460 -4.97 20.97 9.33
CA ALA A 460 -5.48 22.26 8.89
C ALA A 460 -5.27 23.38 9.91
N GLY A 461 -5.29 24.63 9.46
CA GLY A 461 -5.15 25.80 10.33
C GLY A 461 -3.76 26.43 10.29
N LEU A 462 -3.32 27.01 11.41
CA LEU A 462 -2.00 27.63 11.53
C LEU A 462 -1.10 26.72 12.37
N ALA A 463 0.22 26.69 12.16
CA ALA A 463 1.15 25.87 12.93
C ALA A 463 1.08 26.17 14.44
N SER A 464 0.73 27.40 14.84
CA SER A 464 0.51 27.78 16.24
C SER A 464 -0.87 27.43 16.81
N SER A 465 -1.82 27.06 15.95
CA SER A 465 -3.21 26.77 16.27
C SER A 465 -3.81 25.97 15.11
N ASN A 466 -3.47 24.69 15.06
CA ASN A 466 -3.94 23.76 14.03
C ASN A 466 -5.06 22.88 14.59
N ILE A 467 -5.72 22.19 13.68
CA ILE A 467 -6.60 21.07 13.96
C ILE A 467 -6.11 19.87 13.15
N SER A 468 -6.40 18.69 13.67
CA SER A 468 -6.19 17.44 12.96
C SER A 468 -7.53 16.70 12.87
N VAL A 469 -7.79 16.15 11.69
CA VAL A 469 -9.02 15.45 11.37
C VAL A 469 -8.62 14.10 10.82
N ILE A 470 -9.25 13.03 11.29
CA ILE A 470 -9.16 11.71 10.67
C ILE A 470 -10.56 11.24 10.35
N VAL A 471 -10.76 10.80 9.12
CA VAL A 471 -12.03 10.24 8.64
C VAL A 471 -11.73 8.90 8.01
N ASP A 472 -12.52 7.89 8.33
CA ASP A 472 -12.62 6.69 7.49
C ASP A 472 -13.31 7.12 6.19
N THR A 473 -12.81 6.67 5.05
CA THR A 473 -13.19 7.18 3.73
C THR A 473 -13.86 6.12 2.87
N GLU A 474 -14.38 5.04 3.48
CA GLU A 474 -15.06 3.95 2.78
C GLU A 474 -15.91 4.43 1.59
N PRO A 475 -15.64 3.90 0.39
CA PRO A 475 -16.62 3.97 -0.66
C PRO A 475 -17.75 3.06 -0.21
N ALA A 476 -18.89 3.63 0.18
CA ALA A 476 -20.03 2.82 0.56
C ALA A 476 -20.40 1.91 -0.64
N GLY A 477 -20.29 0.60 -0.42
CA GLY A 477 -20.24 -0.43 -1.47
C GLY A 477 -21.48 -0.63 -2.32
#